data_AF-A0A6P0K804-F1
#
_entry.id   AF-A0A6P0K804-F1
#
_cell.length_a   1.000
_cell.length_b   1.000
_cell.length_c   1.000
_cell.angle_alpha   90.00
_cell.angle_beta   90.00
_cell.angle_gamma   90.00
#
_symmetry.space_group_name_H-M   'P 1'
#
loop_
_entity.id
_entity.type
_entity.pdbx_description
1 polymer ?
#
loop_
_entity_poly.entity_id
_entity_poly.type
_entity_poly.pdbx_seq_one_letter_code
_entity_poly.pdbx_strand_id
1 'polypeptide(L)'
;MKTALLPTLSNEIPSEVEITTTTRQDIPEIIALMKNSPEVSWCEWEDISILEKAIFDNPYTNLVAKKSNRIIGAIIGGSFGVRGTISHLLVKESYRYQGLGCA
;
A
#
# COMPACT_ATOMS: atom_id res chain seq x y z
N MET A 1 28.14 -3.46 19.08
CA MET A 1 26.95 -3.51 18.20
C MET A 1 25.87 -2.65 18.83
N LYS A 2 25.47 -1.54 18.21
CA LYS A 2 24.32 -0.75 18.69
C LYS A 2 23.05 -1.56 18.36
N THR A 3 22.37 -2.05 19.36
CA THR A 3 21.01 -2.58 19.24
C THR A 3 20.12 -1.41 18.83
N ALA A 4 19.78 -1.31 17.54
CA ALA A 4 18.75 -0.40 17.10
C ALA A 4 17.44 -0.89 17.72
N LEU A 5 16.87 -0.10 18.65
CA LEU A 5 15.53 -0.34 19.17
C LEU A 5 14.58 -0.34 17.96
N LEU A 6 13.92 -1.47 17.72
CA LEU A 6 12.85 -1.51 16.73
C LEU A 6 11.80 -0.48 17.15
N PRO A 7 11.38 0.44 16.26
CA PRO A 7 10.36 1.42 16.60
C PRO A 7 9.10 0.70 17.06
N THR A 8 8.55 1.14 18.19
CA THR A 8 7.28 0.63 18.70
C THR A 8 6.21 0.88 17.64
N LEU A 9 5.61 -0.20 17.11
CA LEU A 9 4.52 -0.10 16.15
C LEU A 9 3.32 0.54 16.85
N SER A 10 2.97 1.76 16.44
CA SER A 10 1.67 2.33 16.77
C SER A 10 0.57 1.53 16.04
N ASN A 11 -0.63 1.45 16.59
CA ASN A 11 -1.81 0.96 15.87
C ASN A 11 -2.77 2.12 15.50
N GLU A 12 -2.38 3.36 15.80
CA GLU A 12 -3.18 4.54 15.53
C GLU A 12 -2.82 5.11 14.17
N ILE A 13 -3.80 5.24 13.29
CA ILE A 13 -3.67 5.95 12.01
C ILE A 13 -3.67 7.45 12.32
N PRO A 14 -2.75 8.26 11.77
CA PRO A 14 -2.81 9.70 11.93
C PRO A 14 -4.16 10.25 11.43
N SER A 15 -4.80 11.12 12.21
CA SER A 15 -6.16 11.64 11.92
C SER A 15 -6.32 12.36 10.57
N GLU A 16 -5.22 12.80 9.99
CA GLU A 16 -5.14 13.46 8.67
C GLU A 16 -5.10 12.46 7.50
N VAL A 17 -5.10 11.15 7.78
CA VAL A 17 -5.01 10.09 6.79
C VAL A 17 -6.38 9.44 6.60
N GLU A 18 -6.84 9.43 5.37
CA GLU A 18 -8.07 8.77 4.95
C GLU A 18 -7.73 7.44 4.27
N ILE A 19 -8.39 6.35 4.67
CA ILE A 19 -8.26 5.06 3.99
C ILE A 19 -9.51 4.83 3.14
N THR A 20 -9.33 4.67 1.84
CA THR A 20 -10.42 4.45 0.88
C THR A 20 -10.14 3.25 -0.01
N THR A 21 -11.16 2.74 -0.68
CA THR A 21 -10.96 1.75 -1.76
C THR A 21 -10.19 2.36 -2.93
N THR A 22 -9.40 1.53 -3.60
CA THR A 22 -8.59 1.95 -4.76
C THR A 22 -9.46 2.17 -5.99
N THR A 23 -9.17 3.22 -6.76
CA THR A 23 -9.79 3.52 -8.05
C THR A 23 -8.77 3.45 -9.19
N ARG A 24 -9.24 3.50 -10.45
CA ARG A 24 -8.34 3.54 -11.62
C ARG A 24 -7.41 4.75 -11.59
N GLN A 25 -7.90 5.87 -11.07
CA GLN A 25 -7.18 7.14 -11.00
C GLN A 25 -6.00 7.08 -10.02
N ASP A 26 -6.04 6.17 -9.05
CA ASP A 26 -5.00 6.00 -8.04
C ASP A 26 -3.79 5.20 -8.58
N ILE A 27 -3.98 4.40 -9.63
CA ILE A 27 -2.98 3.45 -10.16
C ILE A 27 -1.64 4.11 -10.51
N PRO A 28 -1.59 5.26 -11.24
CA PRO A 28 -0.32 5.91 -11.55
C PRO A 28 0.46 6.32 -10.30
N GLU A 29 -0.23 6.77 -9.25
CA GLU A 29 0.41 7.22 -8.01
C GLU A 29 0.83 6.02 -7.13
N ILE A 30 0.08 4.91 -7.16
CA ILE A 30 0.49 3.63 -6.55
C ILE A 30 1.78 3.11 -7.19
N ILE A 31 1.85 3.08 -8.53
CA ILE A 31 3.06 2.65 -9.26
C ILE A 31 4.24 3.56 -8.93
N ALA A 32 4.01 4.88 -8.86
CA ALA A 32 5.04 5.82 -8.45
C ALA A 32 5.53 5.54 -7.02
N LEU A 33 4.63 5.19 -6.09
CA LEU A 33 4.99 4.82 -4.73
C LEU A 33 5.80 3.52 -4.67
N MET A 34 5.42 2.51 -5.48
CA MET A 34 6.15 1.24 -5.61
C MET A 34 7.57 1.48 -6.12
N LYS A 35 7.73 2.22 -7.22
CA LYS A 35 9.04 2.55 -7.80
C LYS A 35 9.96 3.35 -6.85
N ASN A 36 9.38 4.14 -5.96
CA ASN A 36 10.12 4.91 -4.96
C ASN A 36 10.37 4.14 -3.64
N SER A 37 9.93 2.89 -3.54
CA SER A 37 10.09 2.05 -2.35
C SER A 37 11.03 0.87 -2.67
N PRO A 38 12.33 0.95 -2.29
CA PRO A 38 13.31 -0.10 -2.62
C PRO A 38 12.92 -1.49 -2.12
N GLU A 39 12.16 -1.56 -1.03
CA GLU A 39 11.72 -2.80 -0.39
C GLU A 39 10.55 -3.46 -1.12
N VAL A 40 9.85 -2.71 -1.98
CA VAL A 40 8.71 -3.19 -2.75
C VAL A 40 9.13 -3.16 -4.21
N SER A 41 9.79 -4.24 -4.62
CA SER A 41 10.39 -4.35 -5.94
C SER A 41 9.34 -4.26 -7.04
N TRP A 42 9.14 -3.06 -7.60
CA TRP A 42 8.46 -2.91 -8.88
C TRP A 42 9.40 -3.37 -9.99
N CYS A 43 9.32 -4.65 -10.34
CA CYS A 43 10.23 -5.27 -11.30
C CYS A 43 9.81 -5.02 -12.75
N GLU A 44 10.73 -5.24 -13.69
CA GLU A 44 10.49 -5.06 -15.14
C GLU A 44 9.36 -5.94 -15.71
N TRP A 45 8.98 -7.00 -15.00
CA TRP A 45 7.89 -7.90 -15.37
C TRP A 45 6.51 -7.48 -14.86
N GLU A 46 6.40 -6.38 -14.10
CA GLU A 46 5.11 -5.86 -13.64
C GLU A 46 4.48 -4.94 -14.69
N ASP A 47 3.35 -5.40 -15.23
CA ASP A 47 2.55 -4.71 -16.24
C ASP A 47 1.40 -3.94 -15.56
N ILE A 48 1.17 -2.70 -15.98
CA ILE A 48 0.05 -1.86 -15.53
C ILE A 48 -1.28 -2.60 -15.67
N SER A 49 -1.46 -3.34 -16.76
CA SER A 49 -2.67 -4.13 -17.03
C SER A 49 -2.90 -5.25 -16.02
N ILE A 50 -1.83 -5.84 -15.47
CA ILE A 50 -1.93 -6.87 -14.42
C ILE A 50 -2.37 -6.23 -13.11
N LEU A 51 -1.78 -5.08 -12.74
CA LEU A 51 -2.18 -4.34 -11.54
C LEU A 51 -3.64 -3.85 -11.65
N GLU A 52 -4.02 -3.30 -12.81
CA GLU A 52 -5.40 -2.93 -13.11
C GLU A 52 -6.34 -4.12 -12.89
N LYS A 53 -6.03 -5.27 -13.51
CA LYS A 53 -6.84 -6.48 -13.37
C LYS A 53 -6.96 -6.92 -11.91
N ALA A 54 -5.87 -6.93 -11.15
CA ALA A 54 -5.88 -7.32 -9.74
C ALA A 54 -6.80 -6.42 -8.91
N ILE A 55 -6.77 -5.10 -9.15
CA ILE A 55 -7.62 -4.12 -8.47
C ILE A 55 -9.09 -4.30 -8.86
N PHE A 56 -9.39 -4.44 -10.15
CA PHE A 56 -10.78 -4.49 -10.63
C PHE A 56 -11.46 -5.84 -10.39
N ASP A 57 -10.72 -6.94 -10.41
CA ASP A 57 -11.26 -8.26 -10.08
C ASP A 57 -11.59 -8.36 -8.56
N ASN A 58 -10.99 -7.49 -7.73
CA ASN A 58 -11.16 -7.49 -6.27
C ASN A 58 -11.36 -6.08 -5.68
N PRO A 59 -12.48 -5.39 -5.97
CA PRO A 59 -12.64 -3.97 -5.68
C PRO A 59 -12.66 -3.61 -4.18
N TYR A 60 -12.91 -4.57 -3.30
CA TYR A 60 -13.02 -4.35 -1.85
C TYR A 60 -11.80 -4.79 -1.05
N THR A 61 -10.80 -5.44 -1.67
CA THR A 61 -9.57 -5.90 -0.98
C THR A 61 -8.38 -4.98 -1.21
N ASN A 62 -8.56 -3.96 -2.06
CA ASN A 62 -7.51 -3.02 -2.44
C ASN A 62 -7.84 -1.66 -1.83
N LEU A 63 -6.94 -1.15 -0.99
CA LEU A 63 -7.12 0.11 -0.28
C LEU A 63 -5.92 1.03 -0.52
N VAL A 64 -6.19 2.33 -0.44
CA VAL A 64 -5.19 3.40 -0.47
C VAL A 64 -5.33 4.28 0.76
N ALA A 65 -4.20 4.68 1.32
CA ALA A 65 -4.12 5.67 2.37
C ALA A 65 -3.74 7.02 1.75
N LYS A 66 -4.59 8.03 1.96
CA LYS A 66 -4.46 9.37 1.40
C LYS A 66 -4.25 10.41 2.48
N LYS A 67 -3.29 11.29 2.27
CA LYS A 67 -3.10 12.51 3.07
C LYS A 67 -3.00 13.70 2.14
N SER A 68 -3.85 14.72 2.34
CA SER A 68 -3.92 15.91 1.48
C SER A 68 -4.02 15.56 -0.02
N ASN A 69 -4.87 14.59 -0.36
CA ASN A 69 -5.08 14.07 -1.71
C ASN A 69 -3.82 13.45 -2.38
N ARG A 70 -2.88 12.95 -1.57
CA ARG A 70 -1.71 12.19 -2.01
C ARG A 70 -1.72 10.80 -1.42
N ILE A 71 -1.38 9.80 -2.22
CA ILE A 71 -1.25 8.42 -1.76
C ILE A 71 0.05 8.30 -0.98
N ILE A 72 -0.07 7.94 0.29
CA ILE A 72 1.06 7.72 1.20
C ILE A 72 1.20 6.24 1.61
N GLY A 73 0.23 5.42 1.24
CA GLY A 73 0.28 3.97 1.41
C GLY A 73 -0.78 3.29 0.54
N ALA A 74 -0.56 2.00 0.26
CA ALA A 74 -1.52 1.18 -0.45
C ALA A 74 -1.37 -0.28 -0.04
N ILE A 75 -2.48 -1.01 -0.05
CA ILE A 75 -2.50 -2.46 0.06
C ILE A 75 -3.16 -3.01 -1.19
N ILE A 76 -2.41 -3.84 -1.90
CA ILE A 76 -2.86 -4.51 -3.12
C ILE A 76 -2.94 -6.00 -2.85
N GLY A 77 -4.09 -6.58 -3.11
CA GLY A 77 -4.39 -7.97 -2.85
C GLY A 77 -5.62 -8.45 -3.58
N GLY A 78 -5.95 -9.71 -3.38
CA GLY A 78 -7.13 -10.33 -3.97
C GLY A 78 -7.68 -11.45 -3.11
N SER A 79 -8.89 -11.88 -3.45
CA SER A 79 -9.58 -12.99 -2.82
C SER A 79 -9.95 -14.05 -3.85
N PHE A 80 -9.69 -15.31 -3.51
CA PHE A 80 -10.14 -16.46 -4.31
C PHE A 80 -11.48 -17.02 -3.77
N GLY A 81 -12.26 -16.21 -3.05
CA GLY A 81 -13.54 -16.60 -2.44
C GLY A 81 -13.41 -17.40 -1.13
N VAL A 82 -12.29 -18.10 -0.92
CA VAL A 82 -12.02 -18.88 0.32
C VAL A 82 -10.80 -18.37 1.08
N ARG A 83 -9.82 -17.78 0.38
CA ARG A 83 -8.60 -17.21 0.95
C ARG A 83 -8.22 -15.92 0.24
N GLY A 84 -7.56 -15.03 0.96
CA GLY A 84 -6.98 -13.80 0.41
C GLY A 84 -5.45 -13.88 0.30
N THR A 85 -4.89 -13.01 -0.53
CA THR A 85 -3.45 -12.79 -0.63
C THR A 85 -3.16 -11.30 -0.69
N ILE A 86 -2.15 -10.85 0.05
CA ILE A 86 -1.58 -9.51 -0.08
C ILE A 86 -0.39 -9.63 -1.02
N SER A 87 -0.46 -8.98 -2.18
CA SER A 87 0.63 -8.91 -3.15
C SER A 87 1.61 -7.80 -2.78
N HIS A 88 1.09 -6.61 -2.45
CA HIS A 88 1.90 -5.46 -2.09
C HIS A 88 1.32 -4.75 -0.87
N LEU A 89 2.20 -4.42 0.08
CA LEU A 89 1.91 -3.46 1.14
C LEU A 89 2.94 -2.34 1.05
N LEU A 90 2.45 -1.13 0.83
CA LEU A 90 3.26 0.07 0.63
C LEU A 90 3.00 1.05 1.74
N VAL A 91 4.06 1.56 2.34
CA VAL A 91 4.01 2.75 3.18
C VAL A 91 5.18 3.64 2.79
N LYS A 92 4.86 4.88 2.40
CA LYS A 92 5.85 5.91 2.09
C LYS A 92 6.80 6.07 3.26
N GLU A 93 8.11 6.14 2.98
CA GLU A 93 9.18 6.08 3.98
C GLU A 93 8.96 7.02 5.19
N SER A 94 8.56 8.27 4.92
CA SER A 94 8.30 9.29 5.95
C SER A 94 7.08 9.00 6.85
N TYR A 95 6.29 7.98 6.54
CA TYR A 95 5.07 7.56 7.27
C TYR A 95 5.19 6.14 7.85
N ARG A 96 6.34 5.48 7.67
CA ARG A 96 6.56 4.13 8.22
C ARG A 96 6.63 4.18 9.75
N TYR A 97 6.25 3.06 10.37
CA TYR A 97 6.24 2.86 11.83
C TYR A 97 5.32 3.80 12.63
N GLN A 98 4.45 4.55 11.93
CA GLN A 98 3.42 5.41 12.53
C GLN A 98 2.04 4.72 12.50
N GLY A 99 2.03 3.38 12.55
CA GLY A 99 0.82 2.55 12.55
C GLY A 99 0.08 2.38 11.24
N LEU A 100 0.42 3.16 10.21
CA LEU A 100 -0.24 3.05 8.89
C LEU A 100 -0.05 1.67 8.23
N GLY A 101 1.05 0.98 8.48
CA GLY A 101 1.28 -0.37 7.95
C GLY A 101 0.59 -1.50 8.73
N CYS A 102 0.01 -1.19 9.90
CA CYS A 102 -0.60 -2.18 10.81
C CYS A 102 -2.12 -2.06 10.89
N ALA A 103 -2.66 -0.89 10.59
CA ALA A 103 -4.09 -0.61 10.62
C ALA A 103 -4.82 -1.12 9.37
#